data_AF-A0A158M185-F1
#
_entry.id   AF-A0A158M185-F1
#
_cell.length_a   1.000
_cell.length_b   1.000
_cell.length_c   1.000
_cell.angle_alpha   90.00
_cell.angle_beta   90.00
_cell.angle_gamma   90.00
#
_symmetry.space_group_name_H-M   'P 1'
#
loop_
_entity.id
_entity.type
_entity.pdbx_description
1 polymer ?
#
loop_
_entity_poly.entity_id
_entity_poly.type
_entity_poly.pdbx_seq_one_letter_code
_entity_poly.pdbx_strand_id
1 'polypeptide(L)' 'MIQPIEIVATVLFAVAVLHTFSVPVFARLAHRDGAHAGLWHLLSEVEAVFGVWAFALIVIMAAM' A
#
# COMPACT_ATOMS: atom_id res chain seq x y z
N MET A 1 -3.76 12.87 -25.19
CA MET A 1 -3.19 13.82 -24.22
C MET A 1 -3.13 13.09 -22.88
N ILE A 2 -2.02 13.15 -22.17
CA ILE A 2 -1.89 12.45 -20.87
C ILE A 2 -2.86 13.08 -19.88
N GLN A 3 -3.68 12.25 -19.22
CA GLN A 3 -4.62 12.72 -18.22
C GLN A 3 -3.95 12.74 -16.84
N PRO A 4 -4.23 13.74 -15.97
CA PRO A 4 -3.65 13.80 -14.63
C PRO A 4 -3.88 12.51 -13.83
N ILE A 5 -5.02 11.85 -14.02
CA ILE A 5 -5.35 10.60 -13.35
C ILE A 5 -4.45 9.43 -13.75
N GLU A 6 -3.98 9.38 -15.00
CA GLU A 6 -3.07 8.34 -15.48
C GLU A 6 -1.71 8.45 -14.79
N ILE A 7 -1.22 9.68 -14.57
CA ILE A 7 0.02 9.94 -13.85
C ILE A 7 -0.13 9.50 -12.40
N VAL A 8 -1.21 9.90 -11.73
CA VAL A 8 -1.47 9.53 -10.33
C VAL A 8 -1.59 8.01 -10.18
N ALA A 9 -2.37 7.35 -11.04
CA ALA A 9 -2.53 5.90 -11.02
C ALA A 9 -1.19 5.20 -11.23
N THR A 10 -0.35 5.67 -12.15
CA THR A 10 0.98 5.11 -12.42
C THR A 10 1.90 5.23 -11.21
N VAL A 11 1.95 6.42 -10.59
CA VAL A 11 2.77 6.66 -9.39
C VAL A 11 2.27 5.79 -8.23
N LEU A 12 0.97 5.78 -7.98
CA LEU A 12 0.37 5.01 -6.88
C LEU A 12 0.58 3.50 -7.07
N PHE A 13 0.46 3.01 -8.30
CA PHE A 13 0.77 1.63 -8.63
C PHE A 13 2.25 1.29 -8.39
N ALA A 14 3.18 2.17 -8.78
CA ALA A 14 4.60 1.97 -8.51
C ALA A 14 4.90 1.87 -7.00
N VAL A 15 4.28 2.73 -6.18
CA VAL A 15 4.41 2.65 -4.72
C VAL A 15 3.76 1.38 -4.16
N ALA A 16 2.61 0.97 -4.70
CA ALA A 16 1.94 -0.27 -4.32
C ALA A 16 2.83 -1.50 -4.55
N VAL A 17 3.47 -1.57 -5.72
CA VAL A 17 4.43 -2.63 -6.06
C VAL A 17 5.61 -2.64 -5.08
N LEU A 18 6.20 -1.47 -4.80
CA LEU A 18 7.29 -1.35 -3.83
C LEU A 18 6.87 -1.84 -2.44
N HIS A 19 5.66 -1.51 -1.99
CA HIS A 19 5.12 -1.97 -0.71
C HIS A 19 4.92 -3.50 -0.71
N THR A 20 4.29 -4.07 -1.74
CA THR A 20 4.06 -5.52 -1.85
C THR A 20 5.36 -6.33 -1.76
N PHE A 21 6.43 -5.88 -2.42
CA PHE A 21 7.73 -6.54 -2.31
C PHE A 21 8.45 -6.28 -0.98
N SER A 22 8.03 -5.25 -0.24
CA SER A 22 8.53 -4.94 1.10
C SER A 22 7.80 -5.69 2.23
N VAL A 23 6.71 -6.42 1.94
CA VAL A 23 5.95 -7.24 2.90
C VAL A 23 6.83 -8.09 3.84
N PRO A 24 7.89 -8.80 3.37
CA PRO A 24 8.74 -9.60 4.25
C PRO A 24 9.49 -8.77 5.31
N VAL A 25 9.75 -7.49 5.02
CA VAL A 25 10.35 -6.55 5.99
C VAL A 25 9.32 -6.26 7.09
N PHE A 26 8.08 -5.95 6.72
CA PHE A 26 7.00 -5.69 7.67
C PHE A 26 6.66 -6.91 8.52
N ALA A 27 6.64 -8.11 7.93
CA ALA A 27 6.46 -9.36 8.67
C ALA A 27 7.56 -9.54 9.74
N ARG A 28 8.83 -9.25 9.41
CA ARG A 28 9.93 -9.28 10.39
C ARG A 28 9.78 -8.23 11.49
N LEU A 29 9.23 -7.05 11.18
CA LEU A 29 8.94 -6.04 12.20
C LEU A 29 7.78 -6.46 13.11
N ALA A 30 6.77 -7.14 12.57
CA ALA A 30 5.64 -7.64 13.33
C ALA A 30 6.08 -8.67 14.38
N HIS A 31 7.02 -9.55 14.03
CA HIS A 31 7.58 -10.56 14.94
C HIS A 31 8.48 -10.02 16.07
N ARG A 32 8.73 -8.71 16.13
CA ARG A 32 9.54 -8.10 17.21
C ARG A 32 8.72 -7.74 18.46
N ASP A 33 7.45 -8.13 18.54
CA ASP A 33 6.54 -7.92 19.69
C ASP A 33 6.53 -6.47 20.24
N GLY A 34 6.69 -5.49 19.35
CA GLY A 34 6.58 -4.08 19.71
C GLY A 34 5.12 -3.63 19.80
N ALA A 35 4.88 -2.44 20.37
CA ALA A 35 3.54 -1.85 20.51
C ALA A 35 2.73 -1.71 19.20
N HIS A 36 3.39 -1.83 18.03
CA HIS A 36 2.79 -1.71 16.70
C HIS A 36 2.78 -3.04 15.92
N ALA A 37 3.01 -4.18 16.58
CA ALA A 37 3.09 -5.49 15.92
C ALA A 37 1.84 -5.81 15.06
N GLY A 38 0.64 -5.45 15.54
CA GLY A 38 -0.60 -5.63 14.78
C GLY A 38 -0.67 -4.77 13.50
N LEU A 39 -0.16 -3.53 13.54
CA LEU A 39 -0.08 -2.68 12.34
C LEU A 39 0.94 -3.23 11.34
N TRP A 40 2.11 -3.67 11.82
CA TRP A 40 3.12 -4.29 10.97
C TRP A 40 2.64 -5.61 10.36
N HIS A 41 1.83 -6.36 11.09
CA HIS A 41 1.21 -7.58 10.60
C HIS A 41 0.22 -7.28 9.47
N LEU A 42 -0.70 -6.33 9.68
CA LEU A 42 -1.64 -5.89 8.64
C LEU A 42 -0.91 -5.41 7.38
N LEU A 43 0.16 -4.62 7.53
CA LEU A 43 0.98 -4.14 6.40
C LEU A 43 1.82 -5.25 5.74
N SER A 44 1.91 -6.43 6.36
CA SER A 44 2.58 -7.60 5.78
C SER A 44 1.62 -8.55 5.08
N GLU A 45 0.30 -8.36 5.20
CA GLU A 45 -0.67 -9.16 4.47
C GLU A 45 -0.87 -8.60 3.07
N VAL A 46 -0.56 -9.40 2.05
CA VAL A 46 -0.71 -8.99 0.63
C VAL A 46 -2.15 -8.60 0.28
N GLU A 47 -3.14 -9.21 0.91
CA GLU A 47 -4.56 -8.90 0.74
C GLU A 47 -4.90 -7.51 1.30
N ALA A 48 -4.43 -7.21 2.51
CA ALA A 48 -4.62 -5.90 3.13
C ALA A 48 -3.88 -4.80 2.37
N VAL A 49 -2.64 -5.04 1.94
CA VAL A 49 -1.85 -4.11 1.13
C VAL A 49 -2.58 -3.77 -0.17
N PHE A 50 -3.14 -4.76 -0.86
CA PHE A 50 -3.94 -4.52 -2.07
C PHE A 50 -5.16 -3.63 -1.78
N GLY A 51 -5.90 -3.94 -0.71
CA GLY A 51 -7.07 -3.16 -0.28
C GLY A 51 -6.74 -1.70 0.05
N VAL A 52 -5.64 -1.45 0.76
CA VAL A 52 -5.18 -0.09 1.13
C VAL A 52 -4.90 0.74 -0.12
N TRP A 53 -4.17 0.20 -1.10
CA TRP A 53 -3.85 0.93 -2.32
C TRP A 53 -5.04 1.10 -3.25
N ALA A 54 -5.94 0.11 -3.33
CA ALA A 54 -7.19 0.23 -4.08
C ALA A 54 -8.07 1.36 -3.50
N PHE A 55 -8.21 1.42 -2.18
CA PHE A 55 -8.94 2.48 -1.52
C PHE A 55 -8.31 3.85 -1.77
N ALA A 56 -6.98 3.97 -1.64
CA ALA A 56 -6.26 5.21 -1.91
C ALA A 56 -6.49 5.71 -3.34
N LEU A 57 -6.44 4.81 -4.33
CA LEU A 57 -6.73 5.16 -5.73
C LEU A 57 -8.16 5.68 -5.89
N ILE A 58 -9.15 4.98 -5.33
CA ILE A 58 -10.56 5.37 -5.43
C ILE A 58 -10.81 6.74 -4.79
N VAL A 59 -10.23 7.01 -3.63
CA VAL A 59 -10.34 8.31 -2.96
C VAL A 59 -9.76 9.43 -3.81
N ILE A 60 -8.60 9.21 -4.44
CA ILE A 60 -7.99 10.22 -5.31
C ILE A 60 -8.83 10.41 -6.59
N MET A 61 -9.32 9.32 -7.19
CA MET A 61 -10.24 9.40 -8.33
C MET A 61 -11.52 10.17 -8.01
N ALA A 62 -12.05 10.04 -6.79
CA ALA A 62 -13.25 10.75 -6.35
C ALA A 62 -13.00 12.23 -6.01
N ALA A 63 -11.76 12.58 -5.64
CA ALA A 63 -11.38 13.94 -5.26
C ALA A 63 -10.94 14.81 -6.45
N MET A 64 -10.62 14.20 -7.59
CA MET A 64 -10.20 14.86 -8.83
C MET A 64 -11.36 15.10 -9.78
#